data_AF-A0A942F6U7-F1
#
_entry.id   AF-A0A942F6U7-F1
#
_cell.length_a   1.000
_cell.length_b   1.000
_cell.length_c   1.000
_cell.angle_alpha   90.00
_cell.angle_beta   90.00
_cell.angle_gamma   90.00
#
_symmetry.space_group_name_H-M   'P 1'
#
loop_
_entity.id
_entity.type
_entity.pdbx_description
1 polymer ?
#
loop_
_entity_poly.entity_id
_entity_poly.type
_entity_poly.pdbx_seq_one_letter_code
_entity_poly.pdbx_strand_id
1 'polypeptide(L)'
;MLHLYIDTNVYLTFYHLTSEDLEELKKLELLIARRGEIHLHLPKQTFDEFHRNRETKIADALGRFNEEKLNNQFPQICKEFPEFKLMRDAIKEFDKNKSKLLEKVKDHSFKKELGADRIIEELFDRAEKHESTFELIESAKRRCDLGRPPGKKSSLGDAINWITLIERVPSGEDLHFISDDKDYFSEIDTSKFKDYLVEEWSREKGSNIYCYRKMSDFFKKKFPEIKIASEYEKDVLIQELARRGSFAKARLTLHELSEFDDFSTEQLNNFVRACTTNNQVYWIKGDSDIEQIIAEIVMPNLSKIDPILLAEFDRIFEYAHVLK
;
A
#
# COMPACT_ATOMS: atom_id res chain seq x y z
N MET A 1 -7.74 16.37 16.15
CA MET A 1 -6.77 16.13 15.07
C MET A 1 -5.83 15.05 15.57
N LEU A 2 -5.51 14.02 14.79
CA LEU A 2 -4.63 12.94 15.23
C LEU A 2 -3.17 13.28 14.87
N HIS A 3 -2.26 13.29 15.84
CA HIS A 3 -0.84 13.52 15.59
C HIS A 3 -0.15 12.20 15.23
N LEU A 4 0.57 12.17 14.11
CA LEU A 4 1.20 10.97 13.58
C LEU A 4 2.68 11.21 13.29
N TYR A 5 3.52 10.25 13.66
CA TYR A 5 4.89 10.10 13.20
C TYR A 5 5.07 8.73 12.56
N ILE A 6 5.78 8.70 11.44
CA ILE A 6 6.15 7.48 10.71
C ILE A 6 7.66 7.47 10.58
N ASP A 7 8.25 6.39 11.05
CA ASP A 7 9.69 6.20 11.02
C ASP A 7 10.20 5.86 9.61
N THR A 8 11.46 6.18 9.35
CA THR A 8 12.05 6.06 8.02
C THR A 8 11.98 4.64 7.47
N ASN A 9 12.19 3.64 8.33
CA ASN A 9 12.16 2.24 7.95
C ASN A 9 10.80 1.81 7.39
N VAL A 10 9.69 2.38 7.86
CA VAL A 10 8.33 2.11 7.39
C VAL A 10 8.09 2.74 6.02
N TYR A 11 8.65 3.90 5.71
CA TYR A 11 8.57 4.41 4.33
C TYR A 11 9.35 3.54 3.34
N LEU A 12 10.47 2.97 3.79
CA LEU A 12 11.34 2.17 2.95
C LEU A 12 10.78 0.76 2.66
N THR A 13 9.83 0.25 3.44
CA THR A 13 9.18 -1.05 3.17
C THR A 13 8.36 -1.05 1.89
N PHE A 14 7.83 0.10 1.46
CA PHE A 14 7.08 0.25 0.20
C PHE A 14 7.91 0.07 -1.08
N TYR A 15 9.24 -0.09 -0.95
CA TYR A 15 10.12 -0.46 -2.06
C TYR A 15 10.52 -1.94 -2.04
N HIS A 16 10.08 -2.72 -1.05
CA HIS A 16 10.23 -4.18 -1.04
C HIS A 16 9.06 -4.87 -1.76
N LEU A 17 9.32 -6.08 -2.28
CA LEU A 17 8.38 -6.88 -3.09
C LEU A 17 7.23 -7.53 -2.29
N THR A 18 7.05 -7.20 -1.01
CA THR A 18 6.08 -7.88 -0.13
C THR A 18 5.01 -6.93 0.41
N SER A 19 3.75 -7.28 0.15
CA SER A 19 2.44 -7.00 0.79
C SER A 19 2.10 -5.66 1.47
N GLU A 20 3.01 -4.72 1.69
CA GLU A 20 2.60 -3.36 2.06
C GLU A 20 2.17 -2.65 0.80
N ASP A 21 0.86 -2.63 0.63
CA ASP A 21 0.21 -2.08 -0.53
C ASP A 21 0.41 -0.56 -0.55
N LEU A 22 0.75 -0.02 -1.72
CA LEU A 22 0.72 1.43 -1.99
C LEU A 22 -0.63 2.03 -1.59
N GLU A 23 -1.68 1.22 -1.53
CA GLU A 23 -2.97 1.59 -0.96
C GLU A 23 -2.94 2.12 0.48
N GLU A 24 -2.06 1.62 1.35
CA GLU A 24 -1.94 2.15 2.72
C GLU A 24 -1.37 3.58 2.72
N LEU A 25 -0.42 3.87 1.81
CA LEU A 25 0.06 5.25 1.61
C LEU A 25 -1.03 6.16 1.04
N LYS A 26 -1.85 5.66 0.10
CA LYS A 26 -2.99 6.41 -0.45
C LYS A 26 -4.05 6.70 0.63
N LYS A 27 -4.32 5.75 1.53
CA LYS A 27 -5.21 5.96 2.69
C LYS A 27 -4.69 7.07 3.58
N LEU A 28 -3.38 7.12 3.81
CA LEU A 28 -2.76 8.19 4.59
C LEU A 28 -2.90 9.55 3.90
N GLU A 29 -2.62 9.62 2.59
CA GLU A 29 -2.76 10.86 1.81
C GLU A 29 -4.18 11.42 1.91
N LEU A 30 -5.19 10.55 1.76
CA LEU A 30 -6.60 10.91 1.89
C LEU A 30 -6.92 11.55 3.25
N LEU A 31 -6.45 10.94 4.34
CA LEU A 31 -6.71 11.40 5.71
C LEU A 31 -6.03 12.73 6.03
N ILE A 32 -4.85 12.98 5.46
CA ILE A 32 -4.11 14.23 5.63
C ILE A 32 -4.72 15.32 4.73
N ALA A 33 -4.81 15.06 3.42
CA ALA A 33 -5.10 16.08 2.43
C ALA A 33 -6.59 16.43 2.30
N ARG A 34 -7.47 15.43 2.34
CA ARG A 34 -8.89 15.62 2.04
C ARG A 34 -9.75 15.72 3.28
N ARG A 35 -9.42 14.94 4.32
CA ARG A 35 -10.20 14.93 5.56
C ARG A 35 -9.63 15.83 6.64
N GLY A 36 -8.32 16.13 6.58
CA GLY A 36 -7.66 16.89 7.64
C GLY A 36 -7.85 16.24 9.01
N GLU A 37 -7.78 14.91 9.06
CA GLU A 37 -7.96 14.14 10.29
C GLU A 37 -6.61 13.81 10.95
N ILE A 38 -5.52 13.82 10.16
CA ILE A 38 -4.15 13.50 10.58
C ILE A 38 -3.24 14.70 10.36
N HIS A 39 -2.46 15.02 11.39
CA HIS A 39 -1.34 15.93 11.35
C HIS A 39 -0.04 15.12 11.37
N LEU A 40 0.63 15.03 10.23
CA LEU A 40 1.85 14.23 10.05
C LEU A 40 3.09 15.06 10.42
N HIS A 41 3.82 14.64 11.45
CA HIS A 41 5.10 15.24 11.83
C HIS A 41 6.24 14.61 11.04
N LEU A 42 7.04 15.44 10.37
CA LEU A 42 8.20 15.02 9.60
C LEU A 42 9.48 15.72 10.09
N PRO A 43 10.21 15.12 11.04
CA PRO A 43 11.57 15.53 11.35
C PRO A 43 12.47 15.52 10.11
N LYS A 44 13.34 16.53 9.99
CA LYS A 44 14.33 16.63 8.91
C LYS A 44 15.25 15.41 8.84
N GLN A 45 15.55 14.83 9.99
CA GLN A 45 16.33 13.60 10.09
C GLN A 45 15.64 12.40 9.43
N THR A 46 14.32 12.23 9.60
CA THR A 46 13.52 11.21 8.89
C THR A 46 13.56 11.43 7.38
N PHE A 47 13.35 12.68 6.93
CA PHE A 47 13.40 13.05 5.51
C PHE A 47 14.77 12.73 4.87
N ASP A 48 15.86 13.14 5.52
CA ASP A 48 17.21 12.91 5.01
C ASP A 48 17.60 11.43 5.00
N GLU A 49 17.20 10.70 6.05
CA GLU A 49 17.46 9.27 6.13
C GLU A 49 16.70 8.51 5.05
N PHE A 50 15.46 8.91 4.75
CA PHE A 50 14.67 8.30 3.68
C PHE A 50 15.40 8.46 2.35
N HIS A 51 15.79 9.69 1.98
CA HIS A 51 16.49 9.94 0.73
C HIS A 51 17.86 9.25 0.64
N ARG A 52 18.60 9.17 1.75
CA ARG A 52 19.90 8.48 1.80
C ARG A 52 19.76 6.97 1.60
N ASN A 53 18.74 6.36 2.19
CA ASN A 53 18.58 4.90 2.21
C ASN A 53 17.73 4.36 1.05
N ARG A 54 16.97 5.22 0.36
CA ARG A 54 16.07 4.83 -0.75
C ARG A 54 16.77 4.00 -1.82
N GLU A 55 17.89 4.48 -2.34
CA GLU A 55 18.62 3.78 -3.41
C GLU A 55 19.08 2.39 -2.97
N THR A 56 19.66 2.30 -1.77
CA THR A 56 20.10 1.02 -1.19
C THR A 56 18.95 0.03 -1.06
N LYS A 57 17.77 0.50 -0.65
CA LYS A 57 16.59 -0.35 -0.47
C LYS A 57 16.01 -0.88 -1.78
N ILE A 58 15.93 -0.03 -2.80
CA ILE A 58 15.54 -0.45 -4.15
C ILE A 58 16.57 -1.44 -4.70
N ALA A 59 17.86 -1.18 -4.52
CA ALA A 59 18.92 -2.06 -4.99
C ALA A 59 18.85 -3.46 -4.35
N ASP A 60 18.59 -3.55 -3.05
CA ASP A 60 18.36 -4.82 -2.34
C ASP A 60 17.15 -5.58 -2.91
N ALA A 61 16.01 -4.90 -3.09
CA ALA A 61 14.81 -5.51 -3.68
C ALA A 61 15.05 -6.03 -5.11
N LEU A 62 15.71 -5.25 -5.95
CA LEU A 62 16.06 -5.63 -7.33
C LEU A 62 17.11 -6.76 -7.36
N GLY A 63 18.05 -6.78 -6.43
CA GLY A 63 19.05 -7.84 -6.28
C GLY A 63 18.38 -9.19 -6.04
N ARG A 64 17.48 -9.25 -5.04
CA ARG A 64 16.70 -10.46 -4.72
C ARG A 64 15.87 -10.93 -5.90
N PHE A 65 15.13 -10.01 -6.54
CA PHE A 65 14.34 -10.36 -7.72
C PHE A 65 15.22 -10.89 -8.84
N ASN A 66 16.39 -10.31 -9.08
CA ASN A 66 17.31 -10.76 -10.12
C ASN A 66 17.88 -12.16 -9.85
N GLU A 67 18.12 -12.52 -8.59
CA GLU A 67 18.61 -13.84 -8.17
C GLU A 67 17.58 -14.97 -8.36
N GLU A 68 16.29 -14.67 -8.26
CA GLU A 68 15.21 -15.65 -8.46
C GLU A 68 15.16 -16.17 -9.89
N LYS A 69 15.47 -17.45 -10.13
CA LYS A 69 15.46 -18.06 -11.47
C LYS A 69 14.51 -19.24 -11.51
N LEU A 70 13.79 -19.37 -12.62
CA LEU A 70 13.08 -20.62 -12.90
C LEU A 70 14.08 -21.74 -13.13
N ASN A 71 13.75 -22.93 -12.63
CA ASN A 71 14.59 -24.10 -12.89
C ASN A 71 14.59 -24.43 -14.38
N ASN A 72 15.79 -24.46 -14.97
CA ASN A 72 16.00 -24.72 -16.39
C ASN A 72 16.82 -26.02 -16.63
N GLN A 73 16.99 -26.83 -15.59
CA GLN A 73 17.65 -28.12 -15.67
C GLN A 73 16.60 -29.23 -15.70
N PHE A 74 16.55 -29.96 -16.81
CA PHE A 74 15.61 -31.05 -17.02
C PHE A 74 16.35 -32.37 -17.30
N PRO A 75 15.86 -33.51 -16.79
CA PRO A 75 16.34 -34.83 -17.18
C PRO A 75 16.26 -35.03 -18.70
N GLN A 76 17.20 -35.80 -19.26
CA GLN A 76 17.25 -36.06 -20.70
C GLN A 76 15.97 -36.74 -21.23
N ILE A 77 15.33 -37.59 -20.42
CA ILE A 77 14.06 -38.27 -20.73
C ILE A 77 12.91 -37.30 -21.05
N CYS A 78 12.95 -36.07 -20.55
CA CYS A 78 11.89 -35.09 -20.79
C CYS A 78 11.83 -34.63 -22.26
N LYS A 79 12.93 -34.75 -23.02
CA LYS A 79 13.00 -34.27 -24.41
C LYS A 79 12.09 -35.02 -25.39
N GLU A 80 11.60 -36.19 -25.00
CA GLU A 80 10.68 -36.99 -25.81
C GLU A 80 9.24 -36.43 -25.80
N PHE A 81 8.93 -35.55 -24.84
CA PHE A 81 7.60 -35.00 -24.64
C PHE A 81 7.48 -33.58 -25.21
N PRO A 82 6.40 -33.23 -25.95
CA PRO A 82 6.18 -31.89 -26.48
C PRO A 82 6.21 -30.77 -25.42
N GLU A 83 5.76 -31.07 -24.21
CA GLU A 83 5.70 -30.16 -23.06
C GLU A 83 7.08 -29.63 -22.68
N PHE A 84 8.15 -30.39 -22.89
CA PHE A 84 9.52 -29.94 -22.65
C PHE A 84 9.84 -28.67 -23.45
N LYS A 85 9.40 -28.60 -24.72
CA LYS A 85 9.59 -27.41 -25.55
C LYS A 85 8.77 -26.24 -25.01
N LEU A 86 7.51 -26.47 -24.63
CA LEU A 86 6.63 -25.45 -24.07
C LEU A 86 7.23 -24.84 -22.79
N MET A 87 7.73 -25.69 -21.87
CA MET A 87 8.39 -25.24 -20.64
C MET A 87 9.65 -24.42 -20.94
N ARG A 88 10.49 -24.89 -21.86
CA ARG A 88 11.72 -24.18 -22.27
C ARG A 88 11.42 -22.82 -22.88
N ASP A 89 10.38 -22.71 -23.69
CA ASP A 89 9.99 -21.45 -24.33
C ASP A 89 9.33 -20.50 -23.31
N ALA A 90 8.52 -21.00 -22.38
CA ALA A 90 7.97 -20.22 -21.27
C ALA A 90 9.07 -19.66 -20.36
N ILE A 91 10.09 -20.46 -20.02
CA ILE A 91 11.24 -20.01 -19.22
C ILE A 91 12.00 -18.89 -19.94
N LYS A 92 12.24 -19.03 -21.25
CA LYS A 92 12.89 -17.96 -22.04
C LYS A 92 12.07 -16.67 -22.06
N GLU A 93 10.75 -16.77 -22.24
CA GLU A 93 9.90 -15.59 -22.28
C GLU A 93 9.80 -14.93 -20.89
N PHE A 94 9.78 -15.72 -19.82
CA PHE A 94 9.92 -15.24 -18.45
C PHE A 94 11.24 -14.48 -18.25
N ASP A 95 12.39 -15.07 -18.60
CA ASP A 95 13.70 -14.43 -18.44
C ASP A 95 13.82 -13.12 -19.23
N LYS A 96 13.24 -13.09 -20.44
CA LYS A 96 13.17 -11.90 -21.30
C LYS A 96 12.31 -10.81 -20.69
N ASN A 97 11.10 -11.13 -20.24
CA ASN A 97 10.19 -10.16 -19.60
C ASN A 97 10.75 -9.67 -18.27
N LYS A 98 11.36 -10.56 -17.48
CA LYS A 98 12.07 -10.21 -16.25
C LYS A 98 13.18 -9.20 -16.50
N SER A 99 14.02 -9.43 -17.52
CA SER A 99 15.10 -8.52 -17.87
C SER A 99 14.59 -7.13 -18.27
N LYS A 100 13.54 -7.08 -19.09
CA LYS A 100 12.87 -5.82 -19.47
C LYS A 100 12.26 -5.10 -18.26
N LEU A 101 11.62 -5.84 -17.36
CA LEU A 101 11.03 -5.29 -16.14
C LEU A 101 12.11 -4.71 -15.24
N LEU A 102 13.21 -5.44 -15.01
CA LEU A 102 14.35 -4.96 -14.23
C LEU A 102 14.94 -3.67 -14.80
N GLU A 103 15.08 -3.57 -16.11
CA GLU A 103 15.57 -2.36 -16.78
C GLU A 103 14.62 -1.18 -16.58
N LYS A 104 13.31 -1.39 -16.79
CA LYS A 104 12.28 -0.36 -16.56
C LYS A 104 12.26 0.11 -15.11
N VAL A 105 12.26 -0.81 -14.14
CA VAL A 105 12.22 -0.44 -12.72
C VAL A 105 13.48 0.33 -12.34
N LYS A 106 14.67 -0.05 -12.85
CA LYS A 106 15.91 0.72 -12.63
C LYS A 106 15.80 2.14 -13.19
N ASP A 107 15.35 2.31 -14.43
CA ASP A 107 15.17 3.63 -15.05
C ASP A 107 14.21 4.51 -14.24
N HIS A 108 13.03 3.98 -13.89
CA HIS A 108 12.07 4.68 -13.04
C HIS A 108 12.63 4.97 -11.63
N SER A 109 13.49 4.10 -11.09
CA SER A 109 14.13 4.31 -9.78
C SER A 109 15.09 5.50 -9.79
N PHE A 110 15.86 5.67 -10.87
CA PHE A 110 16.75 6.83 -11.06
C PHE A 110 15.97 8.12 -11.26
N LYS A 111 14.85 8.06 -11.99
CA LYS A 111 13.97 9.21 -12.24
C LYS A 111 13.06 9.57 -11.06
N LYS A 112 13.01 8.73 -10.01
CA LYS A 112 12.08 8.83 -8.88
C LYS A 112 10.60 8.79 -9.32
N GLU A 113 10.30 7.89 -10.25
CA GLU A 113 8.98 7.76 -10.88
C GLU A 113 8.23 6.48 -10.46
N LEU A 114 8.69 5.76 -9.43
CA LEU A 114 7.96 4.62 -8.90
C LEU A 114 6.68 5.08 -8.20
N GLY A 115 5.68 4.19 -8.10
CA GLY A 115 4.41 4.52 -7.43
C GLY A 115 4.60 5.02 -6.00
N ALA A 116 5.51 4.38 -5.24
CA ALA A 116 5.87 4.81 -3.89
C ALA A 116 6.49 6.21 -3.86
N ASP A 117 7.33 6.56 -4.84
CA ASP A 117 8.00 7.87 -4.87
C ASP A 117 7.00 9.01 -4.90
N ARG A 118 6.01 8.90 -5.79
CA ARG A 118 5.01 9.95 -6.01
C ARG A 118 4.20 10.19 -4.74
N ILE A 119 3.69 9.12 -4.14
CA ILE A 119 2.82 9.24 -2.95
C ILE A 119 3.61 9.71 -1.74
N ILE A 120 4.83 9.21 -1.52
CA ILE A 120 5.66 9.64 -0.38
C ILE A 120 6.06 11.11 -0.52
N GLU A 121 6.40 11.57 -1.72
CA GLU A 121 6.71 12.99 -1.95
C GLU A 121 5.49 13.88 -1.65
N GLU A 122 4.30 13.49 -2.11
CA GLU A 122 3.05 14.19 -1.78
C GLU A 122 2.77 14.22 -0.28
N LEU A 123 3.02 13.11 0.44
CA LEU A 123 2.91 13.06 1.90
C LEU A 123 3.90 14.00 2.57
N PHE A 124 5.15 14.00 2.13
CA PHE A 124 6.21 14.85 2.70
C PHE A 124 5.94 16.33 2.47
N ASP A 125 5.39 16.71 1.32
CA ASP A 125 5.01 18.08 1.03
C ASP A 125 3.86 18.60 1.89
N ARG A 126 2.98 17.71 2.33
CA ARG A 126 1.85 18.04 3.22
C ARG A 126 2.19 17.90 4.71
N ALA A 127 3.26 17.20 5.05
CA ALA A 127 3.68 17.00 6.43
C ALA A 127 4.16 18.32 7.05
N GLU A 128 4.01 18.43 8.37
CA GLU A 128 4.67 19.47 9.14
C GLU A 128 6.16 19.15 9.26
N LYS A 129 6.97 19.90 8.52
CA LYS A 129 8.43 19.73 8.47
C LYS A 129 9.06 20.37 9.72
N HIS A 130 9.87 19.59 10.43
CA HIS A 130 10.61 20.05 11.61
C HIS A 130 12.11 20.05 11.32
N GLU A 131 12.69 21.25 11.22
CA GLU A 131 14.12 21.42 10.96
C GLU A 131 14.99 20.95 12.14
N SER A 132 16.15 20.37 11.81
CA SER A 132 17.16 19.98 12.80
C SER A 132 17.94 21.20 13.26
N THR A 133 17.60 21.74 14.43
CA THR A 133 18.35 22.83 15.05
C THR A 133 19.56 22.30 15.82
N PHE A 134 20.52 23.19 16.10
CA PHE A 134 21.68 22.85 16.91
C PHE A 134 21.28 22.35 18.30
N GLU A 135 20.26 22.97 18.91
CA GLU A 135 19.75 22.63 20.24
C GLU A 135 19.12 21.24 20.28
N LEU A 136 18.37 20.86 19.24
CA LEU A 136 17.80 19.53 19.07
C LEU A 136 18.91 18.47 18.96
N ILE A 137 19.94 18.76 18.17
CA ILE A 137 21.08 17.86 17.97
C ILE A 137 21.89 17.69 19.26
N GLU A 138 22.18 18.77 19.99
CA GLU A 138 22.89 18.67 21.27
C GLU A 138 22.08 17.91 22.33
N SER A 139 20.76 18.11 22.35
CA SER A 139 19.85 17.35 23.22
C SER A 139 19.84 15.86 22.88
N ALA A 140 19.86 15.51 21.59
CA ALA A 140 19.98 14.13 21.12
C ALA A 140 21.34 13.50 21.45
N LYS A 141 22.45 14.23 21.33
CA LYS A 141 23.77 13.75 21.77
C LYS A 141 23.79 13.48 23.26
N ARG A 142 23.33 14.43 24.07
CA ARG A 142 23.24 14.28 25.53
C ARG A 142 22.38 13.10 25.92
N ARG A 143 21.28 12.85 25.21
CA ARG A 143 20.43 11.66 25.40
C ARG A 143 21.21 10.36 25.24
N CYS A 144 21.97 10.23 24.16
CA CYS A 144 22.84 9.07 23.90
C CYS A 144 23.97 8.94 24.94
N ASP A 145 24.60 10.05 25.33
CA ASP A 145 25.67 10.07 26.34
C ASP A 145 25.18 9.60 27.71
N LEU A 146 23.93 9.93 28.05
CA LEU A 146 23.25 9.49 29.27
C LEU A 146 22.65 8.08 29.16
N GLY A 147 22.79 7.40 28.02
CA GLY A 147 22.26 6.05 27.80
C GLY A 147 20.74 5.98 27.78
N ARG A 148 20.05 7.07 27.45
CA ARG A 148 18.59 7.11 27.36
C ARG A 148 18.13 6.63 25.98
N PRO A 149 17.13 5.75 25.90
CA PRO A 149 16.54 5.39 24.61
C PRO A 149 15.70 6.54 24.04
N PRO A 150 15.36 6.53 22.73
CA PRO A 150 16.00 5.71 21.71
C PRO A 150 17.38 6.33 21.34
N GLY A 151 18.26 5.53 20.75
CA GLY A 151 19.58 5.97 20.31
C GLY A 151 20.73 5.08 20.77
N LYS A 152 21.80 5.08 19.98
CA LYS A 152 23.04 4.33 20.22
C LYS A 152 24.23 5.27 20.05
N LYS A 153 25.37 4.96 20.66
CA LYS A 153 26.58 5.80 20.52
C LYS A 153 27.04 6.01 19.07
N SER A 154 26.70 5.09 18.17
CA SER A 154 27.06 5.15 16.74
C SER A 154 25.99 5.77 15.84
N SER A 155 24.79 6.06 16.34
CA SER A 155 23.69 6.63 15.54
C SER A 155 22.83 7.57 16.38
N LEU A 156 22.74 8.83 15.94
CA LEU A 156 21.92 9.86 16.57
C LEU A 156 20.52 9.98 15.94
N GLY A 157 20.22 9.26 14.86
CA GLY A 157 19.00 9.44 14.07
C GLY A 157 17.74 9.34 14.92
N ASP A 158 17.57 8.22 15.62
CA ASP A 158 16.42 8.00 16.49
C ASP A 158 16.32 9.00 17.63
N ALA A 159 17.47 9.36 18.22
CA ALA A 159 17.52 10.34 19.29
C ALA A 159 17.07 11.73 18.79
N ILE A 160 17.48 12.12 17.58
CA ILE A 160 17.06 13.39 16.96
C ILE A 160 15.56 13.35 16.66
N ASN A 161 15.05 12.28 16.05
CA ASN A 161 13.63 12.13 15.74
C ASN A 161 12.79 12.23 17.02
N TRP A 162 13.17 11.49 18.06
CA TRP A 162 12.45 11.48 19.34
C TRP A 162 12.44 12.84 20.04
N ILE A 163 13.61 13.50 20.16
CA ILE A 163 13.69 14.82 20.77
C ILE A 163 12.88 15.85 19.97
N THR A 164 12.92 15.78 18.65
CA THR A 164 12.11 16.64 17.77
C THR A 164 10.61 16.45 18.06
N LEU A 165 10.13 15.23 18.19
CA LEU A 165 8.72 14.96 18.50
C LEU A 165 8.31 15.46 19.89
N ILE A 166 9.16 15.28 20.91
CA ILE A 166 8.93 15.80 22.26
C ILE A 166 8.77 17.32 22.24
N GLU A 167 9.61 18.03 21.48
CA GLU A 167 9.58 19.49 21.43
C GLU A 167 8.42 20.03 20.57
N ARG A 168 8.08 19.34 19.48
CA ARG A 168 7.23 19.90 18.42
C ARG A 168 5.77 19.47 18.48
N VAL A 169 5.47 18.27 18.96
CA VAL A 169 4.06 17.87 19.17
C VAL A 169 3.47 18.76 20.28
N PRO A 170 2.23 19.26 20.21
CA PRO A 170 1.67 20.06 21.29
C PRO A 170 1.50 19.27 22.59
N SER A 171 1.64 19.93 23.75
CA SER A 171 1.35 19.29 25.04
C SER A 171 -0.16 19.02 25.18
N GLY A 172 -0.51 17.87 25.78
CA GLY A 172 -1.87 17.38 25.93
C GLY A 172 -2.38 16.55 24.74
N GLU A 173 -1.67 16.56 23.61
CA GLU A 173 -2.07 15.82 22.40
C GLU A 173 -1.43 14.43 22.35
N ASP A 174 -2.24 13.42 22.06
CA ASP A 174 -1.78 12.03 21.92
C ASP A 174 -0.98 11.86 20.61
N LEU A 175 0.13 11.10 20.66
CA LEU A 175 0.94 10.77 19.49
C LEU A 175 0.73 9.33 19.03
N HIS A 176 0.50 9.16 17.73
CA HIS A 176 0.56 7.88 17.04
C HIS A 176 1.95 7.71 16.40
N PHE A 177 2.62 6.61 16.71
CA PHE A 177 4.00 6.36 16.30
C PHE A 177 4.08 5.04 15.52
N ILE A 178 4.51 5.08 14.26
CA ILE A 178 4.66 3.88 13.44
C ILE A 178 6.14 3.63 13.16
N SER A 179 6.67 2.50 13.64
CA SER A 179 8.03 2.04 13.38
C SER A 179 8.13 0.54 13.56
N ASP A 180 9.00 -0.13 12.81
CA ASP A 180 9.40 -1.52 13.07
C ASP A 180 10.79 -1.62 13.74
N ASP A 181 11.39 -0.48 14.11
CA ASP A 181 12.72 -0.46 14.70
C ASP A 181 12.66 -0.89 16.16
N LYS A 182 13.38 -1.97 16.46
CA LYS A 182 13.46 -2.59 17.79
C LYS A 182 13.96 -1.63 18.87
N ASP A 183 14.67 -0.56 18.52
CA ASP A 183 15.19 0.41 19.48
C ASP A 183 14.09 1.15 20.25
N TYR A 184 12.88 1.23 19.67
CA TYR A 184 11.70 1.83 20.30
C TYR A 184 10.83 0.83 21.08
N PHE A 185 10.99 -0.48 20.87
CA PHE A 185 10.13 -1.49 21.47
C PHE A 185 10.79 -2.22 22.63
N SER A 186 9.96 -2.76 23.52
CA SER A 186 10.41 -3.54 24.67
C SER A 186 11.13 -4.80 24.23
N GLU A 187 12.20 -5.14 24.94
CA GLU A 187 12.97 -6.38 24.73
C GLU A 187 12.21 -7.60 25.28
N ILE A 188 11.27 -7.39 26.20
CA ILE A 188 10.45 -8.46 26.81
C ILE A 188 9.22 -8.73 25.93
N ASP A 189 8.55 -7.67 25.50
CA ASP A 189 7.33 -7.73 24.67
C ASP A 189 7.51 -6.82 23.47
N THR A 190 7.93 -7.39 22.35
CA THR A 190 8.21 -6.64 21.13
C THR A 190 6.96 -5.98 20.54
N SER A 191 5.74 -6.30 21.01
CA SER A 191 4.53 -5.58 20.59
C SER A 191 4.35 -4.23 21.30
N LYS A 192 5.08 -4.00 22.41
CA LYS A 192 4.95 -2.79 23.24
C LYS A 192 6.12 -1.84 23.04
N PHE A 193 5.82 -0.55 23.11
CA PHE A 193 6.83 0.50 23.21
C PHE A 193 7.65 0.33 24.49
N LYS A 194 8.89 0.84 24.51
CA LYS A 194 9.70 0.84 25.74
C LYS A 194 9.01 1.68 26.81
N ASP A 195 8.84 1.10 27.99
CA ASP A 195 8.19 1.77 29.14
C ASP A 195 8.81 3.13 29.45
N TYR A 196 10.15 3.24 29.38
CA TYR A 196 10.86 4.51 29.56
C TYR A 196 10.37 5.62 28.63
N LEU A 197 10.11 5.29 27.36
CA LEU A 197 9.65 6.26 26.37
C LEU A 197 8.18 6.63 26.58
N VAL A 198 7.36 5.68 27.00
CA VAL A 198 5.96 5.93 27.36
C VAL A 198 5.88 6.86 28.57
N GLU A 199 6.66 6.58 29.61
CA GLU A 199 6.72 7.40 30.83
C GLU A 199 7.29 8.80 30.55
N GLU A 200 8.34 8.89 29.75
CA GLU A 200 8.88 10.18 29.34
C GLU A 200 7.86 10.98 28.53
N TRP A 201 7.22 10.38 27.53
CA TRP A 201 6.18 11.05 26.75
C TRP A 201 5.06 11.58 27.67
N SER A 202 4.55 10.74 28.57
CA SER A 202 3.50 11.13 29.50
C SER A 202 3.94 12.27 30.43
N ARG A 203 5.19 12.25 30.90
CA ARG A 203 5.74 13.31 31.76
C ARG A 203 5.96 14.63 31.01
N GLU A 204 6.54 14.59 29.82
CA GLU A 204 6.89 15.80 29.06
C GLU A 204 5.68 16.41 28.34
N LYS A 205 4.74 15.57 27.86
CA LYS A 205 3.59 16.00 27.06
C LYS A 205 2.28 16.00 27.82
N GLY A 206 2.16 15.27 28.94
CA GLY A 206 0.88 15.12 29.64
C GLY A 206 -0.16 14.37 28.80
N SER A 207 0.27 13.50 27.89
CA SER A 207 -0.59 12.76 26.94
C SER A 207 -0.08 11.33 26.74
N ASN A 208 -0.77 10.56 25.89
CA ASN A 208 -0.42 9.18 25.58
C ASN A 208 0.33 9.06 24.27
N ILE A 209 1.14 8.01 24.16
CA ILE A 209 1.76 7.59 22.90
C ILE A 209 1.26 6.17 22.54
N TYR A 210 0.86 5.98 21.29
CA TYR A 210 0.41 4.69 20.76
C TYR A 210 1.35 4.21 19.65
N CYS A 211 1.99 3.07 19.84
CA CYS A 211 2.91 2.50 18.87
C CYS A 211 2.25 1.46 17.94
N TYR A 212 2.72 1.40 16.70
CA TYR A 212 2.32 0.43 15.68
C TYR A 212 3.56 -0.05 14.94
N ARG A 213 3.64 -1.35 14.63
CA ARG A 213 4.73 -1.89 13.80
C ARG A 213 4.49 -1.67 12.31
N LYS A 214 3.22 -1.71 11.90
CA LYS A 214 2.80 -1.56 10.50
C LYS A 214 1.75 -0.49 10.35
N MET A 215 1.71 0.11 9.16
CA MET A 215 0.70 1.10 8.82
C MET A 215 -0.72 0.52 8.83
N SER A 216 -0.88 -0.72 8.38
CA SER A 216 -2.16 -1.43 8.40
C SER A 216 -2.72 -1.64 9.81
N ASP A 217 -1.88 -1.83 10.83
CA ASP A 217 -2.32 -1.96 12.23
C ASP A 217 -2.85 -0.62 12.77
N PHE A 218 -2.23 0.49 12.35
CA PHE A 218 -2.71 1.83 12.67
C PHE A 218 -4.10 2.07 12.06
N PHE A 219 -4.28 1.79 10.77
CA PHE A 219 -5.58 1.96 10.11
C PHE A 219 -6.66 1.07 10.70
N LYS A 220 -6.39 -0.22 10.93
CA LYS A 220 -7.36 -1.14 11.57
C LYS A 220 -7.85 -0.61 12.93
N LYS A 221 -6.97 0.04 13.70
CA LYS A 221 -7.32 0.53 15.03
C LYS A 221 -7.99 1.90 15.03
N LYS A 222 -7.54 2.82 14.17
CA LYS A 222 -7.96 4.23 14.21
C LYS A 222 -8.98 4.59 13.13
N PHE A 223 -8.98 3.85 12.03
CA PHE A 223 -9.82 4.07 10.87
C PHE A 223 -10.34 2.73 10.31
N PRO A 224 -11.03 1.89 11.10
CA PRO A 224 -11.44 0.55 10.67
C PRO A 224 -12.38 0.57 9.45
N GLU A 225 -13.11 1.67 9.26
CA GLU A 225 -14.06 1.87 8.16
C GLU A 225 -13.44 2.63 6.97
N ILE A 226 -12.13 2.93 6.98
CA ILE A 226 -11.51 3.64 5.86
C ILE A 226 -11.48 2.75 4.61
N LYS A 227 -12.48 2.95 3.75
CA LYS A 227 -12.47 2.48 2.37
C LYS A 227 -11.39 3.26 1.59
N ILE A 228 -10.58 2.53 0.84
CA ILE A 228 -9.44 3.03 0.07
C ILE A 228 -9.94 3.95 -1.05
N ALA A 229 -9.10 4.87 -1.55
CA ALA A 229 -9.45 5.67 -2.71
C ALA A 229 -9.79 4.81 -3.94
N SER A 230 -9.11 3.67 -4.15
CA SER A 230 -9.44 2.67 -5.17
C SER A 230 -10.80 2.04 -4.91
N GLU A 231 -11.11 1.66 -3.67
CA GLU A 231 -12.43 1.14 -3.29
C GLU A 231 -13.54 2.19 -3.48
N TYR A 232 -13.26 3.45 -3.16
CA TYR A 232 -14.18 4.56 -3.41
C TYR A 232 -14.33 4.83 -4.91
N GLU A 233 -13.25 4.75 -5.70
CA GLU A 233 -13.28 4.90 -7.15
C GLU A 233 -14.07 3.76 -7.80
N LYS A 234 -13.84 2.50 -7.39
CA LYS A 234 -14.67 1.35 -7.77
C LYS A 234 -16.14 1.60 -7.41
N ASP A 235 -16.41 2.06 -6.18
CA ASP A 235 -17.78 2.35 -5.73
C ASP A 235 -18.43 3.48 -6.57
N VAL A 236 -17.67 4.53 -6.92
CA VAL A 236 -18.12 5.62 -7.79
C VAL A 236 -18.38 5.10 -9.21
N LEU A 237 -17.46 4.34 -9.79
CA LEU A 237 -17.60 3.76 -11.12
C LEU A 237 -18.78 2.78 -11.19
N ILE A 238 -18.97 1.93 -10.18
CA ILE A 238 -20.13 1.04 -10.09
C ILE A 238 -21.43 1.84 -9.97
N GLN A 239 -21.44 2.94 -9.20
CA GLN A 239 -22.59 3.84 -9.14
C GLN A 239 -22.83 4.57 -10.46
N GLU A 240 -21.79 4.99 -11.17
CA GLU A 240 -21.89 5.58 -12.51
C GLU A 240 -22.45 4.58 -13.51
N LEU A 241 -21.98 3.33 -13.46
CA LEU A 241 -22.49 2.23 -14.29
C LEU A 241 -23.95 1.91 -13.96
N ALA A 242 -24.38 2.02 -12.70
CA ALA A 242 -25.78 1.83 -12.32
C ALA A 242 -26.70 2.97 -12.78
N ARG A 243 -26.15 4.18 -12.98
CA ARG A 243 -26.90 5.34 -13.47
C ARG A 243 -27.19 5.21 -14.97
N ARG A 244 -28.37 5.65 -15.39
CA ARG A 244 -28.73 5.70 -16.82
C ARG A 244 -27.98 6.85 -17.49
N GLY A 245 -27.05 6.52 -18.39
CA GLY A 245 -26.17 7.47 -19.09
C GLY A 245 -26.25 7.33 -20.62
N SER A 246 -25.15 6.96 -21.27
CA SER A 246 -25.07 6.63 -22.70
C SER A 246 -24.26 5.35 -22.93
N PHE A 247 -24.39 4.70 -24.08
CA PHE A 247 -23.58 3.51 -24.41
C PHE A 247 -22.07 3.78 -24.33
N ALA A 248 -21.63 4.94 -24.82
CA ALA A 248 -20.22 5.34 -24.78
C ALA A 248 -19.72 5.49 -23.34
N LYS A 249 -20.53 6.08 -22.44
CA LYS A 249 -20.15 6.25 -21.03
C LYS A 249 -20.17 4.91 -20.28
N ALA A 250 -21.16 4.07 -20.50
CA ALA A 250 -21.22 2.73 -19.90
C ALA A 250 -20.02 1.87 -20.32
N ARG A 251 -19.66 1.89 -21.62
CA ARG A 251 -18.47 1.23 -22.14
C ARG A 251 -17.19 1.78 -21.50
N LEU A 252 -17.01 3.10 -21.44
CA LEU A 252 -15.84 3.72 -20.80
C LEU A 252 -15.71 3.29 -19.33
N THR A 253 -16.79 3.36 -18.57
CA THR A 253 -16.80 2.96 -17.16
C THR A 253 -16.49 1.47 -16.98
N LEU A 254 -16.92 0.59 -17.89
CA LEU A 254 -16.55 -0.83 -17.86
C LEU A 254 -15.05 -1.03 -18.13
N HIS A 255 -14.46 -0.28 -19.07
CA HIS A 255 -13.02 -0.29 -19.31
C HIS A 255 -12.24 0.21 -18.07
N GLU A 256 -12.66 1.30 -17.45
CA GLU A 256 -12.07 1.80 -16.19
C GLU A 256 -12.18 0.77 -15.06
N LEU A 257 -13.33 0.07 -14.95
CA LEU A 257 -13.52 -1.00 -13.97
C LEU A 257 -12.63 -2.23 -14.24
N SER A 258 -12.26 -2.48 -15.51
CA SER A 258 -11.38 -3.59 -15.88
C SER A 258 -9.91 -3.39 -15.48
N GLU A 259 -9.52 -2.16 -15.15
CA GLU A 259 -8.16 -1.85 -14.68
C GLU A 259 -7.91 -2.29 -13.22
N PHE A 260 -8.96 -2.73 -12.51
CA PHE A 260 -8.85 -3.22 -11.14
C PHE A 260 -8.77 -4.75 -11.06
N ASP A 261 -7.82 -5.25 -10.28
CA ASP A 261 -7.54 -6.69 -10.15
C ASP A 261 -8.47 -7.41 -9.14
N ASP A 262 -9.21 -6.68 -8.30
CA ASP A 262 -10.00 -7.26 -7.22
C ASP A 262 -11.27 -6.46 -6.87
N PHE A 263 -12.24 -7.16 -6.27
CA PHE A 263 -13.51 -6.57 -5.82
C PHE A 263 -13.98 -7.22 -4.52
N SER A 264 -14.56 -6.41 -3.63
CA SER A 264 -15.26 -6.89 -2.44
C SER A 264 -16.58 -7.58 -2.80
N THR A 265 -17.12 -8.40 -1.88
CA THR A 265 -18.45 -9.01 -2.03
C THR A 265 -19.55 -7.98 -2.26
N GLU A 266 -19.49 -6.84 -1.57
CA GLU A 266 -20.48 -5.76 -1.74
C GLU A 266 -20.39 -5.15 -3.15
N GLN A 267 -19.19 -4.84 -3.62
CA GLN A 267 -18.95 -4.29 -4.95
C GLN A 267 -19.36 -5.25 -6.06
N LEU A 268 -19.02 -6.54 -5.96
CA LEU A 268 -19.42 -7.54 -6.95
C LEU A 268 -20.94 -7.64 -7.08
N ASN A 269 -21.65 -7.64 -5.96
CA ASN A 269 -23.12 -7.65 -5.96
C ASN A 269 -23.70 -6.37 -6.59
N ASN A 270 -23.11 -5.21 -6.29
CA ASN A 270 -23.54 -3.93 -6.87
C ASN A 270 -23.20 -3.85 -8.37
N PHE A 271 -22.05 -4.35 -8.79
CA PHE A 271 -21.61 -4.43 -10.19
C PHE A 271 -22.55 -5.33 -11.00
N VAL A 272 -22.79 -6.56 -10.54
CA VAL A 272 -23.73 -7.50 -11.18
C VAL A 272 -25.13 -6.90 -11.29
N ARG A 273 -25.60 -6.24 -10.23
CA ARG A 273 -26.88 -5.52 -10.24
C ARG A 273 -26.87 -4.38 -11.26
N ALA A 274 -25.79 -3.60 -11.37
CA ALA A 274 -25.68 -2.54 -12.36
C ALA A 274 -25.74 -3.11 -13.79
N CYS A 275 -25.02 -4.20 -14.07
CA CYS A 275 -25.01 -4.85 -15.38
C CYS A 275 -26.38 -5.43 -15.80
N THR A 276 -27.14 -5.95 -14.84
CA THR A 276 -28.45 -6.58 -15.09
C THR A 276 -29.60 -5.57 -15.15
N THR A 277 -29.48 -4.42 -14.48
CA THR A 277 -30.54 -3.40 -14.40
C THR A 277 -30.32 -2.21 -15.33
N ASN A 278 -29.09 -1.97 -15.79
CA ASN A 278 -28.80 -0.91 -16.76
C ASN A 278 -29.11 -1.39 -18.19
N ASN A 279 -30.10 -0.77 -18.81
CA ASN A 279 -30.49 -1.06 -20.19
C ASN A 279 -29.35 -0.82 -21.19
N GLN A 280 -28.46 0.14 -20.95
CA GLN A 280 -27.32 0.42 -21.83
C GLN A 280 -26.35 -0.75 -21.87
N VAL A 281 -26.02 -1.30 -20.71
CA VAL A 281 -25.19 -2.50 -20.59
C VAL A 281 -25.88 -3.68 -21.26
N TYR A 282 -27.19 -3.85 -21.05
CA TYR A 282 -27.98 -4.91 -21.71
C TYR A 282 -27.88 -4.88 -23.24
N TRP A 283 -27.87 -3.70 -23.86
CA TRP A 283 -27.79 -3.57 -25.32
C TRP A 283 -26.38 -3.82 -25.89
N ILE A 284 -25.33 -3.51 -25.13
CA ILE A 284 -23.93 -3.67 -25.57
C ILE A 284 -23.29 -4.96 -25.04
N LYS A 285 -24.04 -5.81 -24.33
CA LYS A 285 -23.52 -7.02 -23.67
C LYS A 285 -22.87 -8.03 -24.62
N GLY A 286 -23.28 -8.04 -25.89
CA GLY A 286 -22.73 -8.93 -26.92
C GLY A 286 -21.56 -8.33 -27.69
N ASP A 287 -21.14 -7.11 -27.36
CA ASP A 287 -19.93 -6.55 -27.91
C ASP A 287 -18.72 -7.26 -27.28
N SER A 288 -17.78 -7.72 -28.11
CA SER A 288 -16.72 -8.63 -27.68
C SER A 288 -15.85 -8.09 -26.52
N ASP A 289 -15.59 -6.79 -26.50
CA ASP A 289 -14.82 -6.17 -25.41
C ASP A 289 -15.61 -6.08 -24.11
N ILE A 290 -16.91 -5.81 -24.20
CA ILE A 290 -17.78 -5.72 -23.02
C ILE A 290 -18.01 -7.10 -22.42
N GLU A 291 -18.28 -8.09 -23.26
CA GLU A 291 -18.45 -9.48 -22.83
C GLU A 291 -17.20 -9.98 -22.11
N GLN A 292 -16.01 -9.71 -22.66
CA GLN A 292 -14.73 -10.08 -22.06
C GLN A 292 -14.53 -9.43 -20.69
N ILE A 293 -14.72 -8.11 -20.58
CA ILE A 293 -14.53 -7.37 -19.33
C ILE A 293 -15.46 -7.90 -18.23
N ILE A 294 -16.74 -8.08 -18.56
CA ILE A 294 -17.73 -8.56 -17.59
C ILE A 294 -17.36 -9.99 -17.13
N ALA A 295 -16.96 -10.86 -18.06
CA ALA A 295 -16.51 -12.21 -17.72
C ALA A 295 -15.26 -12.20 -16.83
N GLU A 296 -14.26 -11.37 -17.13
CA GLU A 296 -13.03 -11.28 -16.35
C GLU A 296 -13.28 -10.84 -14.90
N ILE A 297 -14.26 -9.97 -14.68
CA ILE A 297 -14.64 -9.50 -13.33
C ILE A 297 -15.48 -10.56 -12.59
N VAL A 298 -16.47 -11.17 -13.27
CA VAL A 298 -17.49 -12.01 -12.61
C VAL A 298 -17.03 -13.47 -12.44
N MET A 299 -16.41 -14.07 -13.46
CA MET A 299 -16.10 -15.51 -13.50
C MET A 299 -15.17 -15.97 -12.37
N PRO A 300 -14.10 -15.23 -12.00
CA PRO A 300 -13.23 -15.64 -10.91
C PRO A 300 -13.89 -15.50 -9.53
N ASN A 301 -15.01 -14.78 -9.44
CA ASN A 301 -15.61 -14.32 -8.20
C ASN A 301 -17.01 -14.89 -7.93
N LEU A 302 -17.45 -15.92 -8.66
CA LEU A 302 -18.80 -16.51 -8.55
C LEU A 302 -19.21 -16.86 -7.11
N SER A 303 -18.29 -17.37 -6.28
CA SER A 303 -18.57 -17.76 -4.89
C SER A 303 -18.84 -16.59 -3.94
N LYS A 304 -18.53 -15.36 -4.36
CA LYS A 304 -18.73 -14.13 -3.58
C LYS A 304 -20.01 -13.38 -3.97
N ILE A 305 -20.70 -13.80 -5.04
CA ILE A 305 -21.90 -13.12 -5.55
C ILE A 305 -23.13 -13.77 -4.94
N ASP A 306 -24.11 -12.95 -4.56
CA ASP A 306 -25.40 -13.41 -4.05
C ASP A 306 -26.06 -14.36 -5.08
N PRO A 307 -26.48 -15.56 -4.68
CA PRO A 307 -27.01 -16.55 -5.62
C PRO A 307 -28.22 -16.08 -6.44
N ILE A 308 -29.04 -15.17 -5.90
CA ILE A 308 -30.21 -14.65 -6.61
C ILE A 308 -29.75 -13.68 -7.71
N LEU A 309 -28.80 -12.81 -7.41
CA LEU A 309 -28.21 -11.89 -8.39
C LEU A 309 -27.45 -12.66 -9.48
N LEU A 310 -26.71 -13.72 -9.11
CA LEU A 310 -25.99 -14.55 -10.06
C LEU A 310 -26.94 -15.28 -11.01
N ALA A 311 -28.05 -15.83 -10.52
CA ALA A 311 -29.04 -16.48 -11.37
C ALA A 311 -29.71 -15.51 -12.37
N GLU A 312 -29.95 -14.26 -11.95
CA GLU A 312 -30.47 -13.22 -12.85
C GLU A 312 -29.43 -12.82 -13.91
N PHE A 313 -28.17 -12.71 -13.51
CA PHE A 313 -27.05 -12.45 -14.41
C PHE A 313 -26.89 -13.54 -15.47
N ASP A 314 -26.84 -14.81 -15.06
CA ASP A 314 -26.79 -15.98 -15.95
C ASP A 314 -27.90 -15.96 -16.99
N ARG A 315 -29.13 -15.65 -16.56
CA ARG A 315 -30.29 -15.55 -17.47
C ARG A 315 -30.12 -14.45 -18.51
N ILE A 316 -29.53 -13.31 -18.13
CA ILE A 316 -29.42 -12.13 -19.02
C ILE A 316 -28.22 -12.26 -19.96
N PHE A 317 -27.09 -12.77 -19.48
CA PHE A 317 -25.85 -12.86 -20.24
C PHE A 317 -25.64 -14.24 -20.88
N GLU A 318 -26.63 -15.14 -20.75
CA GLU A 318 -26.61 -16.49 -21.31
C GLU A 318 -25.41 -17.33 -20.85
N TYR A 319 -24.82 -16.95 -19.72
CA TYR A 319 -23.83 -17.77 -19.06
C TYR A 319 -24.49 -18.94 -18.35
N ALA A 320 -23.93 -20.13 -18.52
CA ALA A 320 -24.38 -21.32 -17.82
C ALA A 320 -23.55 -21.52 -16.54
N HIS A 321 -23.82 -20.77 -15.47
CA HIS A 321 -23.09 -20.95 -14.21
C HIS A 321 -23.82 -21.76 -13.15
N VAL A 322 -25.16 -21.93 -13.20
CA VAL A 322 -25.84 -22.77 -12.21
C VAL A 322 -27.02 -23.59 -12.77
N LEU A 323 -26.81 -24.92 -12.77
CA LEU A 323 -27.68 -25.88 -12.07
C LEU A 323 -26.81 -27.08 -11.64
N LYS A 324 -26.15 -26.99 -10.48
CA LYS A 324 -25.75 -28.14 -9.65
C LYS A 324 -25.81 -27.80 -8.17
#